data_AF-M1ZTL7-F1
#
_entry.id   AF-M1ZTL7-F1
#
_cell.length_a   1.000
_cell.length_b   1.000
_cell.length_c   1.000
_cell.angle_alpha   90.00
_cell.angle_beta   90.00
_cell.angle_gamma   90.00
#
_symmetry.space_group_name_H-M   'P 1'
#
loop_
_entity.id
_entity.type
_entity.pdbx_description
1 polymer ?
#
loop_
_entity_poly.entity_id
_entity_poly.type
_entity_poly.pdbx_seq_one_letter_code
_entity_poly.pdbx_strand_id
1 'polypeptide(L)'
;IRQEGELAAKQLKKRFGTPYLLARPYGIEGTLEWIDKIVKISGLTLDNNFIKSEKEKSMSQISPAISAFQHVIREQPDEARISLGGHRDVVKGILSYAEEELSLIRGTCWCDSEAMASEEILYFSENEWVQAILSEEKGILMASGEALKWAKRNIDLQISNPDIKWR
;
A
#
# COMPACT_ATOMS: atom_id res chain seq x y z
N ILE A 1 -3.80 -8.88 10.25
CA ILE A 1 -2.51 -8.69 10.97
C ILE A 1 -1.37 -8.58 9.97
N ARG A 2 -0.27 -7.91 10.37
CA ARG A 2 0.93 -7.81 9.54
C ARG A 2 1.82 -9.06 9.55
N GLN A 3 2.70 -9.24 8.56
CA GLN A 3 3.57 -10.43 8.48
C GLN A 3 4.44 -10.56 9.74
N GLU A 4 4.89 -9.43 10.29
CA GLU A 4 5.65 -9.36 11.54
C GLU A 4 4.90 -10.01 12.71
N GLY A 5 3.55 -9.95 12.69
CA GLY A 5 2.68 -10.55 13.71
C GLY A 5 2.30 -12.01 13.44
N GLU A 6 2.70 -12.59 12.31
CA GLU A 6 2.22 -13.91 11.89
C GLU A 6 2.66 -15.02 12.87
N LEU A 7 3.90 -14.97 13.34
CA LEU A 7 4.43 -15.96 14.29
C LEU A 7 3.61 -15.98 15.59
N ALA A 8 3.31 -14.80 16.13
CA ALA A 8 2.46 -14.67 17.32
C ALA A 8 1.04 -15.18 17.06
N ALA A 9 0.45 -14.83 15.92
CA ALA A 9 -0.88 -15.29 15.56
C ALA A 9 -0.99 -16.80 15.35
N LYS A 10 0.04 -17.44 14.78
CA LYS A 10 0.16 -18.90 14.70
C LYS A 10 0.14 -19.54 16.10
N GLN A 11 0.83 -18.93 17.07
CA GLN A 11 0.80 -19.40 18.45
C GLN A 11 -0.59 -19.24 19.09
N LEU A 12 -1.26 -18.11 18.89
CA LEU A 12 -2.61 -17.89 19.41
C LEU A 12 -3.62 -18.85 18.81
N LYS A 13 -3.56 -19.09 17.49
CA LYS A 13 -4.38 -20.09 16.82
C LYS A 13 -4.15 -21.49 17.40
N LYS A 14 -2.89 -21.88 17.60
CA LYS A 14 -2.53 -23.20 18.15
C LYS A 14 -3.01 -23.39 19.59
N ARG A 15 -2.87 -22.38 20.45
CA ARG A 15 -3.14 -22.48 21.89
C ARG A 15 -4.60 -22.23 22.24
N PHE A 16 -5.26 -21.32 21.53
CA PHE A 16 -6.58 -20.81 21.91
C PHE A 16 -7.62 -20.91 20.79
N GLY A 17 -7.25 -21.46 19.62
CA GLY A 17 -8.15 -21.53 18.47
C GLY A 17 -8.45 -20.19 17.82
N THR A 18 -7.78 -19.10 18.22
CA THR A 18 -8.04 -17.75 17.70
C THR A 18 -7.68 -17.68 16.21
N PRO A 19 -8.65 -17.46 15.30
CA PRO A 19 -8.35 -17.33 13.89
C PRO A 19 -7.60 -16.02 13.62
N TYR A 20 -6.86 -15.98 12.52
CA TYR A 20 -6.17 -14.78 12.07
C TYR A 20 -6.23 -14.65 10.56
N LEU A 21 -6.12 -13.40 10.09
CA LEU A 21 -6.12 -13.06 8.67
C LEU A 21 -4.88 -12.21 8.35
N LEU A 22 -4.05 -12.70 7.43
CA LEU A 22 -3.00 -11.90 6.79
C LEU A 22 -3.63 -11.10 5.65
N ALA A 23 -3.85 -9.80 5.88
CA ALA A 23 -4.44 -8.91 4.88
C ALA A 23 -4.21 -7.46 5.25
N ARG A 24 -4.23 -6.58 4.24
CA ARG A 24 -4.14 -5.13 4.42
C ARG A 24 -5.33 -4.46 3.73
N PRO A 25 -6.15 -3.70 4.45
CA PRO A 25 -7.25 -2.95 3.85
C PRO A 25 -6.74 -1.63 3.28
N TYR A 26 -6.06 -1.68 2.13
CA TYR A 26 -5.72 -0.47 1.36
C TYR A 26 -6.73 -0.29 0.25
N GLY A 27 -7.12 0.97 0.00
CA GLY A 27 -8.16 1.28 -0.96
C GLY A 27 -9.56 0.88 -0.50
N ILE A 28 -10.56 1.28 -1.28
CA ILE A 28 -11.97 0.98 -1.01
C ILE A 28 -12.22 -0.51 -1.29
N GLU A 29 -11.78 -1.02 -2.44
CA GLU A 29 -12.02 -2.41 -2.82
C GLU A 29 -11.19 -3.36 -1.96
N GLY A 30 -9.92 -3.05 -1.71
CA GLY A 30 -9.09 -3.86 -0.81
C GLY A 30 -9.63 -3.90 0.63
N THR A 31 -10.29 -2.83 1.09
CA THR A 31 -11.00 -2.82 2.37
C THR A 31 -12.26 -3.70 2.34
N LEU A 32 -13.06 -3.64 1.27
CA LEU A 32 -14.26 -4.47 1.12
C LEU A 32 -13.93 -5.95 1.06
N GLU A 33 -12.88 -6.33 0.33
CA GLU A 33 -12.39 -7.71 0.32
C GLU A 33 -11.93 -8.18 1.71
N TRP A 34 -11.25 -7.29 2.43
CA TRP A 34 -10.80 -7.58 3.79
C TRP A 34 -12.00 -7.85 4.72
N ILE A 35 -13.05 -7.03 4.63
CA ILE A 35 -14.30 -7.19 5.39
C ILE A 35 -14.96 -8.54 5.06
N ASP A 36 -15.08 -8.89 3.78
CA ASP A 36 -15.65 -10.18 3.35
C ASP A 36 -14.85 -11.39 3.91
N LYS A 37 -13.52 -11.30 3.90
CA LYS A 37 -12.66 -12.32 4.52
C LYS A 37 -12.88 -12.43 6.04
N ILE A 38 -13.07 -11.32 6.75
CA ILE A 38 -13.37 -11.30 8.19
C ILE A 38 -14.74 -11.94 8.47
N VAL A 39 -15.74 -11.66 7.65
CA VAL A 39 -17.09 -12.24 7.76
C VAL A 39 -17.06 -13.74 7.62
N LYS A 40 -16.35 -14.25 6.60
CA LYS A 40 -16.15 -15.69 6.39
C LYS A 40 -15.49 -16.37 7.59
N ILE A 41 -14.53 -15.70 8.24
CA ILE A 41 -13.82 -16.23 9.42
C ILE A 41 -14.69 -16.20 10.67
N SER A 42 -15.47 -15.14 10.86
CA SER A 42 -16.21 -14.87 12.09
C SER A 42 -17.62 -15.45 12.09
N GLY A 43 -18.19 -15.77 10.93
CA GLY A 43 -19.59 -16.18 10.78
C GLY A 43 -20.60 -15.06 11.05
N LEU A 44 -20.13 -13.81 11.13
CA LEU A 44 -20.99 -12.65 11.38
C LEU A 44 -21.79 -12.28 10.13
N THR A 45 -22.93 -11.63 10.32
CA THR A 45 -23.71 -11.05 9.22
C THR A 45 -23.33 -9.60 9.00
N LEU A 46 -23.11 -9.22 7.74
CA LEU A 46 -22.84 -7.83 7.37
C LEU A 46 -24.12 -7.00 7.31
N ASP A 47 -24.03 -5.76 7.79
CA ASP A 47 -24.98 -4.72 7.43
C ASP A 47 -24.65 -4.21 6.01
N ASN A 48 -25.28 -4.81 5.01
CA ASN A 48 -25.06 -4.47 3.60
C ASN A 48 -25.47 -3.03 3.26
N ASN A 49 -26.44 -2.45 3.99
CA ASN A 49 -26.87 -1.08 3.75
C ASN A 49 -25.79 -0.10 4.23
N PHE A 50 -25.23 -0.35 5.40
CA PHE A 50 -24.11 0.44 5.92
C PHE A 50 -22.89 0.35 5.00
N ILE A 51 -22.48 -0.85 4.60
CA ILE A 51 -21.31 -1.05 3.71
C ILE A 51 -21.50 -0.34 2.38
N LYS A 52 -22.69 -0.46 1.76
CA LYS A 52 -23.00 0.22 0.51
C LYS A 52 -22.93 1.75 0.67
N SER A 53 -23.53 2.30 1.73
CA SER A 53 -23.50 3.73 2.02
C SER A 53 -22.07 4.25 2.19
N GLU A 54 -21.23 3.55 2.97
CA GLU A 54 -19.84 3.98 3.18
C GLU A 54 -18.99 3.86 1.91
N LYS A 55 -19.24 2.84 1.07
CA LYS A 55 -18.61 2.73 -0.26
C LYS A 55 -18.96 3.93 -1.13
N GLU A 56 -20.26 4.23 -1.30
CA GLU A 56 -20.74 5.34 -2.12
C GLU A 56 -20.18 6.68 -1.65
N LYS A 57 -20.19 6.92 -0.33
CA LYS A 57 -19.61 8.11 0.28
C LYS A 57 -18.10 8.22 0.01
N SER A 58 -17.34 7.15 0.24
CA SER A 58 -15.89 7.15 0.00
C SER A 58 -15.56 7.38 -1.48
N MET A 59 -16.29 6.74 -2.38
CA MET A 59 -16.17 6.94 -3.83
C MET A 59 -16.47 8.40 -4.23
N SER A 60 -17.51 9.01 -3.65
CA SER A 60 -17.86 10.40 -3.93
C SER A 60 -16.75 11.38 -3.51
N GLN A 61 -16.05 11.09 -2.40
CA GLN A 61 -14.98 11.93 -1.88
C GLN A 61 -13.71 11.85 -2.75
N ILE A 62 -13.42 10.67 -3.30
CA ILE A 62 -12.20 10.47 -4.09
C ILE A 62 -12.37 10.69 -5.59
N SER A 63 -13.60 10.67 -6.11
CA SER A 63 -13.91 10.88 -7.53
C SER A 63 -13.19 12.07 -8.19
N PRO A 64 -13.06 13.25 -7.53
CA PRO A 64 -12.28 14.37 -8.08
C PRO A 64 -10.79 14.03 -8.27
N ALA A 65 -10.19 13.31 -7.33
CA ALA A 65 -8.79 12.90 -7.41
C ALA A 65 -8.58 11.86 -8.51
N ILE A 66 -9.50 10.89 -8.65
CA ILE A 66 -9.46 9.91 -9.76
C ILE A 66 -9.49 10.64 -11.10
N SER A 67 -10.39 11.62 -11.25
CA SER A 67 -10.50 12.42 -12.48
C SER A 67 -9.22 13.22 -12.77
N ALA A 68 -8.59 13.78 -11.74
CA ALA A 68 -7.30 14.46 -11.85
C ALA A 68 -6.20 13.49 -12.30
N PHE A 69 -6.10 12.31 -11.69
CA PHE A 69 -5.11 11.31 -12.10
C PHE A 69 -5.34 10.83 -13.52
N GLN A 70 -6.57 10.59 -13.96
CA GLN A 70 -6.88 10.23 -15.34
C GLN A 70 -6.39 11.29 -16.35
N HIS A 71 -6.46 12.57 -15.99
CA HIS A 71 -5.90 13.63 -16.81
C HIS A 71 -4.37 13.55 -16.87
N VAL A 72 -3.70 13.42 -15.72
CA VAL A 72 -2.23 13.30 -15.63
C VAL A 72 -1.75 12.07 -16.41
N ILE A 73 -2.40 10.91 -16.25
CA ILE A 73 -2.08 9.67 -16.96
C ILE A 73 -2.08 9.88 -18.49
N ARG A 74 -3.02 10.67 -19.01
CA ARG A 74 -3.15 10.92 -20.45
C ARG A 74 -2.14 11.93 -20.98
N GLU A 75 -1.97 13.05 -20.29
CA GLU A 75 -1.14 14.16 -20.80
C GLU A 75 0.33 14.02 -20.40
N GLN A 76 0.61 13.40 -19.25
CA GLN A 76 1.93 13.31 -18.62
C GLN A 76 2.10 11.94 -17.94
N PRO A 77 2.15 10.83 -18.71
CA PRO A 77 2.20 9.48 -18.15
C PRO A 77 3.38 9.24 -17.20
N ASP A 78 4.53 9.89 -17.43
CA ASP A 78 5.68 9.81 -16.53
C ASP A 78 5.40 10.43 -15.15
N GLU A 79 4.51 11.42 -15.05
CA GLU A 79 4.09 12.02 -13.78
C GLU A 79 3.03 11.19 -13.04
N ALA A 80 2.36 10.29 -13.76
CA ALA A 80 1.42 9.32 -13.18
C ALA A 80 2.09 8.02 -12.69
N ARG A 81 3.42 7.90 -12.84
CA ARG A 81 4.16 6.74 -12.33
C ARG A 81 4.23 6.78 -10.81
N ILE A 82 4.02 5.64 -10.16
CA ILE A 82 4.16 5.48 -8.72
C ILE A 82 5.25 4.49 -8.37
N SER A 83 6.27 4.96 -7.66
CA SER A 83 7.38 4.16 -7.14
C SER A 83 7.27 4.08 -5.62
N LEU A 84 7.46 2.88 -5.07
CA LEU A 84 7.15 2.56 -3.67
C LEU A 84 8.30 1.82 -2.99
N GLY A 85 8.79 2.36 -1.88
CA GLY A 85 9.83 1.74 -1.06
C GLY A 85 9.38 1.55 0.37
N GLY A 86 9.70 0.41 0.99
CA GLY A 86 9.38 0.23 2.40
C GLY A 86 9.15 -1.19 2.85
N HIS A 87 8.30 -1.32 3.86
CA HIS A 87 7.82 -2.63 4.27
C HIS A 87 6.96 -3.27 3.17
N ARG A 88 7.28 -4.52 2.78
CA ARG A 88 6.62 -5.22 1.66
C ARG A 88 5.09 -5.12 1.68
N ASP A 89 4.48 -5.42 2.82
CA ASP A 89 3.01 -5.43 2.88
C ASP A 89 2.37 -4.04 2.75
N VAL A 90 3.09 -2.97 3.09
CA VAL A 90 2.65 -1.59 2.86
C VAL A 90 2.78 -1.26 1.39
N VAL A 91 3.95 -1.56 0.80
CA VAL A 91 4.25 -1.37 -0.62
C VAL A 91 3.21 -2.08 -1.48
N LYS A 92 2.98 -3.38 -1.25
CA LYS A 92 1.99 -4.16 -1.99
C LYS A 92 0.58 -3.59 -1.86
N GLY A 93 0.19 -3.19 -0.65
CA GLY A 93 -1.16 -2.67 -0.41
C GLY A 93 -1.42 -1.33 -1.11
N ILE A 94 -0.45 -0.40 -1.03
CA ILE A 94 -0.52 0.88 -1.74
C ILE A 94 -0.48 0.64 -3.25
N LEU A 95 0.36 -0.29 -3.72
CA LEU A 95 0.48 -0.61 -5.14
C LEU A 95 -0.85 -1.12 -5.73
N SER A 96 -1.48 -2.12 -5.09
CA SER A 96 -2.79 -2.62 -5.53
C SER A 96 -3.82 -1.49 -5.58
N TYR A 97 -3.89 -0.65 -4.56
CA TYR A 97 -4.78 0.50 -4.56
C TYR A 97 -4.49 1.48 -5.71
N ALA A 98 -3.22 1.79 -5.93
CA ALA A 98 -2.79 2.72 -6.96
C ALA A 98 -3.10 2.20 -8.37
N GLU A 99 -2.83 0.92 -8.65
CA GLU A 99 -3.06 0.31 -9.97
C GLU A 99 -4.56 0.05 -10.19
N GLU A 100 -5.23 -0.57 -9.23
CA GLU A 100 -6.58 -1.11 -9.42
C GLU A 100 -7.68 -0.05 -9.25
N GLU A 101 -7.49 0.92 -8.35
CA GLU A 101 -8.53 1.91 -8.03
C GLU A 101 -8.21 3.32 -8.59
N LEU A 102 -6.93 3.67 -8.71
CA LEU A 102 -6.51 4.99 -9.21
C LEU A 102 -5.95 4.95 -10.65
N SER A 103 -5.72 3.75 -11.21
CA SER A 103 -5.12 3.55 -12.54
C SER A 103 -3.73 4.17 -12.72
N LEU A 104 -3.00 4.40 -11.61
CA LEU A 104 -1.63 4.89 -11.67
C LEU A 104 -0.73 3.85 -12.32
N ILE A 105 0.34 4.34 -12.95
CA ILE A 105 1.28 3.47 -13.68
C ILE A 105 2.32 2.97 -12.68
N ARG A 106 2.49 1.66 -12.58
CA ARG A 106 3.54 1.11 -11.72
C ARG A 106 4.93 1.53 -12.18
N GLY A 107 5.64 2.19 -11.27
CA GLY A 107 7.08 2.43 -11.34
C GLY A 107 7.85 1.36 -10.58
N THR A 108 9.03 1.72 -10.09
CA THR A 108 9.89 0.79 -9.37
C THR A 108 9.42 0.62 -7.92
N CYS A 109 9.16 -0.62 -7.51
CA CYS A 109 8.70 -0.95 -6.17
C CYS A 109 9.64 -1.97 -5.52
N TRP A 110 10.01 -1.74 -4.26
CA TRP A 110 10.96 -2.59 -3.54
C TRP A 110 10.60 -2.73 -2.06
N CYS A 111 11.21 -3.71 -1.39
CA CYS A 111 11.22 -3.77 0.06
C CYS A 111 12.60 -3.46 0.65
N ASP A 112 12.61 -2.86 1.84
CA ASP A 112 13.85 -2.50 2.54
C ASP A 112 14.41 -3.65 3.40
N SER A 113 13.80 -4.84 3.33
CA SER A 113 14.18 -6.00 4.14
C SER A 113 14.19 -7.30 3.33
N GLU A 114 15.36 -7.93 3.26
CA GLU A 114 15.59 -9.19 2.56
C GLU A 114 14.68 -10.32 3.06
N ALA A 115 14.54 -10.45 4.38
CA ALA A 115 13.68 -11.45 5.01
C ALA A 115 12.18 -11.31 4.64
N MET A 116 11.79 -10.15 4.11
CA MET A 116 10.42 -9.84 3.73
C MET A 116 10.22 -9.76 2.23
N ALA A 117 11.25 -10.01 1.42
CA ALA A 117 11.14 -10.02 -0.04
C ALA A 117 10.15 -11.07 -0.55
N SER A 118 9.64 -10.86 -1.76
CA SER A 118 8.85 -11.83 -2.51
C SER A 118 9.20 -11.76 -4.00
N GLU A 119 8.68 -12.69 -4.79
CA GLU A 119 8.81 -12.65 -6.25
C GLU A 119 8.23 -11.37 -6.87
N GLU A 120 7.22 -10.77 -6.22
CA GLU A 120 6.51 -9.59 -6.70
C GLU A 120 7.16 -8.27 -6.27
N ILE A 121 7.72 -8.23 -5.05
CA ILE A 121 8.37 -7.07 -4.45
C ILE A 121 9.73 -7.53 -3.93
N LEU A 122 10.77 -7.20 -4.70
CA LEU A 122 12.14 -7.61 -4.43
C LEU A 122 12.77 -6.74 -3.33
N TYR A 123 13.74 -7.33 -2.62
CA TYR A 123 14.59 -6.57 -1.70
C TYR A 123 15.63 -5.78 -2.48
N PHE A 124 15.74 -4.49 -2.15
CA PHE A 124 16.81 -3.62 -2.64
C PHE A 124 17.71 -3.20 -1.47
N SER A 125 19.01 -3.33 -1.68
CA SER A 125 20.05 -2.68 -0.89
C SER A 125 20.02 -1.16 -1.09
N GLU A 126 20.80 -0.44 -0.26
CA GLU A 126 20.86 1.02 -0.33
C GLU A 126 21.23 1.55 -1.72
N ASN A 127 22.24 0.95 -2.33
CA ASN A 127 22.68 1.31 -3.67
C ASN A 127 21.58 1.05 -4.71
N GLU A 128 20.85 -0.06 -4.59
CA GLU A 128 19.83 -0.45 -5.57
C GLU A 128 18.61 0.47 -5.52
N TRP A 129 18.11 0.81 -4.32
CA TRP A 129 16.98 1.75 -4.24
C TRP A 129 17.40 3.17 -4.62
N VAL A 130 18.64 3.58 -4.32
CA VAL A 130 19.19 4.85 -4.81
C VAL A 130 19.17 4.91 -6.33
N GLN A 131 19.64 3.86 -7.01
CA GLN A 131 19.59 3.78 -8.47
C GLN A 131 18.16 3.76 -9.00
N ALA A 132 17.25 3.03 -8.34
CA ALA A 132 15.84 3.00 -8.70
C ALA A 132 15.20 4.40 -8.65
N ILE A 133 15.45 5.17 -7.59
CA ILE A 133 14.95 6.54 -7.47
C ILE A 133 15.55 7.46 -8.54
N LEU A 134 16.85 7.35 -8.82
CA LEU A 134 17.50 8.15 -9.85
C LEU A 134 16.98 7.84 -11.26
N SER A 135 16.61 6.59 -11.52
CA SER A 135 16.04 6.17 -12.80
C SER A 135 14.60 6.66 -13.03
N GLU A 136 13.89 7.04 -11.96
CA GLU A 136 12.49 7.49 -11.97
C GLU A 136 12.38 8.88 -11.33
N GLU A 137 13.01 9.87 -11.97
CA GLU A 137 13.07 11.25 -11.47
C GLU A 137 11.68 11.93 -11.42
N LYS A 138 10.76 11.51 -12.29
CA LYS A 138 9.38 12.03 -12.35
C LYS A 138 8.43 11.18 -11.51
N GLY A 139 7.17 11.60 -11.44
CA GLY A 139 6.10 10.84 -10.82
C GLY A 139 6.02 10.96 -9.29
N ILE A 140 5.38 9.97 -8.68
CA ILE A 140 5.08 9.89 -7.27
C ILE A 140 6.06 8.89 -6.64
N LEU A 141 6.83 9.37 -5.66
CA LEU A 141 7.67 8.51 -4.82
C LEU A 141 7.07 8.45 -3.43
N MET A 142 6.76 7.26 -2.94
CA MET A 142 6.41 7.02 -1.54
C MET A 142 7.42 6.05 -0.95
N ALA A 143 8.17 6.48 0.06
CA ALA A 143 9.24 5.68 0.62
C ALA A 143 9.46 5.95 2.12
N SER A 144 10.60 5.53 2.65
CA SER A 144 11.07 5.96 3.98
C SER A 144 11.36 7.46 4.02
N GLY A 145 11.38 8.03 5.22
CA GLY A 145 11.63 9.46 5.38
C GLY A 145 13.03 9.84 4.89
N GLU A 146 14.00 8.99 5.17
CA GLU A 146 15.38 9.12 4.69
C GLU A 146 15.46 9.15 3.16
N ALA A 147 14.87 8.18 2.48
CA ALA A 147 14.89 8.11 1.02
C ALA A 147 14.26 9.35 0.37
N LEU A 148 13.10 9.81 0.88
CA LEU A 148 12.42 11.01 0.39
C LEU A 148 13.25 12.27 0.60
N LYS A 149 13.86 12.42 1.79
CA LYS A 149 14.70 13.57 2.12
C LYS A 149 15.96 13.61 1.26
N TRP A 150 16.63 12.47 1.10
CA TRP A 150 17.80 12.33 0.24
C TRP A 150 17.48 12.69 -1.21
N ALA A 151 16.37 12.16 -1.74
CA ALA A 151 15.91 12.40 -3.10
C ALA A 151 15.32 13.82 -3.32
N LYS A 152 15.22 14.63 -2.27
CA LYS A 152 14.54 15.94 -2.28
C LYS A 152 13.10 15.88 -2.80
N ARG A 153 12.41 14.76 -2.53
CA ARG A 153 11.00 14.53 -2.91
C ARG A 153 10.05 14.95 -1.78
N ASN A 154 8.74 14.90 -2.04
CA ASN A 154 7.74 15.30 -1.06
C ASN A 154 7.74 14.36 0.16
N ILE A 155 8.22 14.87 1.29
CA ILE A 155 8.32 14.16 2.56
C ILE A 155 6.96 13.81 3.20
N ASP A 156 5.86 14.37 2.72
CA ASP A 156 4.53 14.02 3.20
C ASP A 156 4.07 12.65 2.67
N LEU A 157 4.69 12.17 1.58
CA LEU A 157 4.46 10.85 0.99
C LEU A 157 5.23 9.72 1.69
N GLN A 158 5.69 9.95 2.92
CA GLN A 158 6.39 8.93 3.68
C GLN A 158 5.44 7.80 4.13
N ILE A 159 5.82 6.56 3.83
CA ILE A 159 5.04 5.34 4.11
C ILE A 159 5.80 4.28 4.92
N SER A 160 7.10 4.48 5.15
CA SER A 160 7.96 3.52 5.84
C SER A 160 8.90 4.22 6.82
N ASN A 161 9.41 3.45 7.78
CA ASN A 161 10.50 3.88 8.65
C ASN A 161 11.83 3.90 7.88
N PRO A 162 12.83 4.69 8.31
CA PRO A 162 12.79 5.61 9.45
C PRO A 162 11.96 6.88 9.21
N ASP A 163 11.30 7.35 10.28
CA ASP A 163 10.58 8.61 10.31
C ASP A 163 11.52 9.81 10.42
N ILE A 164 11.26 10.84 9.59
CA ILE A 164 11.96 12.13 9.66
C ILE A 164 11.11 13.25 10.26
N LYS A 165 9.82 13.00 10.44
CA LYS A 165 8.87 13.86 11.16
C LYS A 165 8.22 13.04 12.26
N TRP A 166 8.07 13.61 13.45
CA TRP A 166 7.19 13.04 14.48
C TRP A 166 5.75 13.08 13.96
N ARG A 167 5.06 11.94 13.97
CA ARG A 167 3.66 11.77 13.59
C ARG A 167 2.88 11.20 14.76
#